data_AF-A0A2N9GIK1-F1
#
_entry.id   AF-A0A2N9GIK1-F1
#
_cell.length_a   1.000
_cell.length_b   1.000
_cell.length_c   1.000
_cell.angle_alpha   90.00
_cell.angle_beta   90.00
_cell.angle_gamma   90.00
#
_symmetry.space_group_name_H-M   'P 1'
#
loop_
_entity.id
_entity.type
_entity.pdbx_description
1 polymer ?
#
loop_
_entity_poly.entity_id
_entity_poly.type
_entity_poly.pdbx_seq_one_letter_code
_entity_poly.pdbx_strand_id
1 'polypeptide(L)'
;MHKRCLAKGTLVEVSTDEDGFEGAWFAATIVKAVGKDKFLVQYQSLRTDDDSGFLTEEFDTLHIRPSPPETFVVDRFNLFEEVDALYNDGWWVGVISKVLGGSKYLIYFRDTDEEMEFKHSDLRLHHDWIDGKWIMASRV
;
A
#
# COMPACT_ATOMS: atom_id res chain seq x y z
N MET A 1 19.24 3.13 16.42
CA MET A 1 18.19 2.41 15.66
C MET A 1 16.89 3.14 15.86
N HIS A 2 16.33 3.76 14.81
CA HIS A 2 15.15 4.62 14.90
C HIS A 2 13.88 3.76 15.04
N LYS A 3 13.54 3.37 16.29
CA LYS A 3 12.21 2.88 16.65
C LYS A 3 11.22 4.05 16.58
N ARG A 4 10.82 4.47 15.37
CA ARG A 4 9.76 5.46 15.24
C ARG A 4 8.40 4.72 15.24
N CYS A 5 7.95 4.50 16.47
CA CYS A 5 6.58 4.38 16.97
C CYS A 5 5.56 3.53 16.20
N LEU A 6 5.72 2.21 16.15
CA LEU A 6 4.56 1.31 16.06
C LEU A 6 3.83 1.31 17.42
N ALA A 7 3.08 2.37 17.70
CA ALA A 7 2.28 2.52 18.92
C ALA A 7 0.80 2.41 18.60
N LYS A 8 -0.03 2.15 19.61
CA LYS A 8 -1.50 2.18 19.44
C LYS A 8 -1.95 3.49 18.78
N GLY A 9 -2.79 3.39 17.76
CA GLY A 9 -3.31 4.51 16.98
C GLY A 9 -2.41 4.94 15.82
N THR A 10 -1.26 4.30 15.61
CA THR A 10 -0.38 4.60 14.47
C THR A 10 -1.00 4.07 13.19
N LEU A 11 -1.05 4.93 12.17
CA LEU A 11 -1.43 4.54 10.81
C LEU A 11 -0.28 3.79 10.14
N VAL A 12 -0.61 2.65 9.57
CA VAL A 12 0.34 1.71 8.96
C VAL A 12 -0.27 1.15 7.69
N GLU A 13 0.55 0.51 6.89
CA GLU A 13 0.12 -0.40 5.83
C GLU A 13 0.60 -1.81 6.17
N VAL A 14 -0.24 -2.79 5.86
CA VAL A 14 0.06 -4.21 6.05
C VAL A 14 0.00 -4.97 4.74
N SER A 15 0.85 -5.97 4.60
CA SER A 15 0.88 -6.88 3.46
C SER A 15 0.80 -8.33 3.93
N THR A 16 0.45 -9.25 3.05
CA THR A 16 0.45 -10.69 3.33
C THR A 16 1.10 -11.44 2.18
N ASP A 17 1.67 -12.60 2.48
CA ASP A 17 2.25 -13.53 1.49
C ASP A 17 1.23 -14.61 1.08
N GLU A 18 -0.06 -14.38 1.35
CA GLU A 18 -1.14 -15.28 0.92
C GLU A 18 -1.35 -15.18 -0.60
N ASP A 19 -1.53 -16.33 -1.24
CA ASP A 19 -1.77 -16.46 -2.67
C ASP A 19 -2.92 -15.53 -3.12
N GLY A 20 -2.62 -14.62 -4.05
CA GLY A 20 -3.56 -13.66 -4.60
C GLY A 20 -3.53 -12.26 -3.95
N PHE A 21 -2.67 -12.04 -2.96
CA PHE A 21 -2.44 -10.73 -2.31
C PHE A 21 -0.99 -10.25 -2.41
N GLU A 22 -0.18 -10.93 -3.21
CA GLU A 22 1.22 -10.57 -3.40
C GLU A 22 1.34 -9.14 -3.95
N GLY A 23 2.21 -8.34 -3.33
CA GLY A 23 2.42 -6.94 -3.72
C GLY A 23 1.34 -5.96 -3.24
N ALA A 24 0.28 -6.42 -2.57
CA ALA A 24 -0.78 -5.56 -2.04
C ALA A 24 -0.44 -5.01 -0.64
N TRP A 25 -0.72 -3.71 -0.46
CA TRP A 25 -0.61 -3.02 0.83
C TRP A 25 -1.96 -2.45 1.26
N PHE A 26 -2.45 -2.85 2.42
CA PHE A 26 -3.75 -2.44 2.94
C PHE A 26 -3.59 -1.44 4.08
N ALA A 27 -4.35 -0.35 4.03
CA ALA A 27 -4.32 0.68 5.06
C ALA A 27 -4.92 0.16 6.38
N ALA A 28 -4.20 0.34 7.47
CA ALA A 28 -4.58 -0.15 8.79
C ALA A 28 -4.13 0.77 9.93
N THR A 29 -4.61 0.49 11.14
CA THR A 29 -4.24 1.18 12.37
C THR A 29 -3.79 0.18 13.43
N ILE A 30 -2.67 0.44 14.10
CA ILE A 30 -2.18 -0.38 15.20
C ILE A 30 -3.16 -0.30 16.38
N VAL A 31 -3.74 -1.43 16.79
CA VAL A 31 -4.64 -1.52 17.95
C VAL A 31 -3.84 -1.76 19.23
N LYS A 32 -2.93 -2.74 19.21
CA LYS A 32 -2.05 -3.07 20.35
C LYS A 32 -0.88 -3.95 19.90
N ALA A 33 0.19 -3.93 20.69
CA ALA A 33 1.20 -4.99 20.62
C ALA A 33 0.64 -6.27 21.25
N VAL A 34 0.88 -7.41 20.61
CA VAL A 34 0.48 -8.75 21.11
C VAL A 34 1.70 -9.58 21.48
N GLY A 35 2.86 -9.28 20.89
CA GLY A 35 4.14 -9.89 21.22
C GLY A 35 5.29 -8.90 21.05
N LYS A 36 6.53 -9.41 21.08
CA LYS A 36 7.73 -8.60 20.90
C LYS A 36 7.77 -7.94 19.51
N ASP A 37 7.39 -8.71 18.49
CA ASP A 37 7.49 -8.34 17.07
C ASP A 37 6.14 -8.57 16.34
N LYS A 38 5.02 -8.57 17.08
CA LYS A 38 3.67 -8.77 16.55
C LYS A 38 2.67 -7.74 17.06
N PHE A 39 1.80 -7.29 16.16
CA PHE A 39 0.77 -6.28 16.44
C PHE A 39 -0.60 -6.74 15.95
N LEU A 40 -1.64 -6.46 16.73
CA LEU A 40 -3.00 -6.50 16.25
C LEU A 40 -3.27 -5.17 15.53
N VAL A 41 -3.67 -5.25 14.27
CA VAL A 41 -4.05 -4.10 13.45
C VAL A 41 -5.53 -4.16 13.13
N GLN A 42 -6.12 -3.01 12.82
CA GLN A 42 -7.46 -2.89 12.28
C GLN A 42 -7.38 -2.28 10.88
N TYR A 43 -7.96 -2.94 9.87
CA TYR A 43 -8.04 -2.39 8.52
C TYR A 43 -8.93 -1.14 8.49
N GLN A 44 -8.66 -0.23 7.56
CA GLN A 44 -9.47 0.98 7.38
C GLN A 44 -10.67 0.78 6.44
N SER A 45 -10.60 -0.22 5.58
CA SER A 45 -11.56 -0.47 4.50
C SER A 45 -12.20 -1.86 4.59
N LEU A 46 -11.43 -2.90 4.97
CA LEU A 46 -11.94 -4.27 5.06
C LEU A 46 -12.86 -4.47 6.28
N ARG A 47 -14.00 -5.10 6.03
CA ARG A 47 -15.09 -5.32 7.00
C ARG A 47 -15.14 -6.79 7.43
N THR A 48 -15.73 -7.06 8.59
CA THR A 48 -16.04 -8.42 9.02
C THR A 48 -17.17 -9.01 8.16
N ASP A 49 -17.27 -10.35 8.08
CA ASP A 49 -18.31 -11.04 7.30
C ASP A 49 -19.74 -10.65 7.68
N ASP A 50 -19.96 -10.30 8.95
CA ASP A 50 -21.24 -9.85 9.49
C ASP A 50 -21.46 -8.33 9.42
N ASP A 51 -20.51 -7.60 8.81
CA ASP A 51 -20.49 -6.14 8.67
C ASP A 51 -20.56 -5.36 10.00
N SER A 52 -20.31 -6.03 11.13
CA SER A 52 -20.39 -5.44 12.47
C SER A 52 -19.27 -4.44 12.76
N GLY A 53 -18.15 -4.52 12.02
CA GLY A 53 -17.03 -3.62 12.18
C GLY A 53 -15.94 -3.80 11.12
N PHE A 54 -14.81 -3.14 11.35
CA PHE A 54 -13.61 -3.35 10.54
C PHE A 54 -12.86 -4.58 10.99
N LEU A 55 -12.32 -5.31 10.02
CA LEU A 55 -11.53 -6.52 10.24
C LEU A 55 -10.28 -6.20 11.07
N THR A 56 -9.92 -7.10 11.98
CA THR A 56 -8.70 -7.01 12.79
C THR A 56 -7.91 -8.29 12.73
N GLU A 57 -6.60 -8.19 12.50
CA GLU A 57 -5.71 -9.34 12.31
C GLU A 57 -4.34 -9.09 12.95
N GLU A 58 -3.59 -10.16 13.22
CA GLU A 58 -2.26 -10.09 13.81
C GLU A 58 -1.19 -10.16 12.73
N PHE A 59 -0.30 -9.16 12.69
CA PHE A 59 0.81 -9.10 11.75
C PHE A 59 2.16 -9.08 12.47
N ASP A 60 3.15 -9.74 11.86
CA ASP A 60 4.55 -9.57 12.23
C ASP A 60 5.06 -8.22 11.73
N THR A 61 6.01 -7.61 12.44
CA THR A 61 6.70 -6.39 12.02
C THR A 61 7.27 -6.42 10.60
N LEU A 62 7.60 -7.60 10.06
CA LEU A 62 8.08 -7.77 8.68
C LEU A 62 7.02 -7.40 7.63
N HIS A 63 5.74 -7.51 7.98
CA HIS A 63 4.60 -7.24 7.12
C HIS A 63 3.91 -5.90 7.46
N ILE A 64 4.57 -5.04 8.25
CA ILE A 64 4.04 -3.74 8.65
C ILE A 64 5.03 -2.65 8.24
N ARG A 65 4.55 -1.66 7.50
CA ARG A 65 5.28 -0.41 7.25
C ARG A 65 4.45 0.78 7.73
N PRO A 66 5.07 1.94 8.04
CA PRO A 66 4.32 3.18 8.25
C PRO A 66 3.46 3.51 7.03
N SER A 67 2.49 4.41 7.14
CA SER A 67 1.88 4.99 5.94
C SER A 67 2.91 5.88 5.21
N PRO A 68 2.94 5.87 3.86
CA PRO A 68 3.85 6.71 3.10
C PRO A 68 3.55 8.20 3.33
N PRO A 69 4.57 9.07 3.34
CA PRO A 69 4.38 10.50 3.52
C PRO A 69 3.44 11.10 2.46
N GLU A 70 2.50 11.94 2.87
CA GLU A 70 1.60 12.69 1.96
C GLU A 70 2.34 13.71 1.08
N THR A 71 3.62 13.97 1.32
CA THR A 71 4.41 15.03 0.65
C THR A 71 4.71 14.78 -0.83
N PHE A 72 4.26 13.66 -1.41
CA PHE A 72 4.50 13.29 -2.80
C PHE A 72 3.30 13.59 -3.70
N VAL A 73 2.84 14.85 -3.69
CA VAL A 73 1.87 15.31 -4.69
C VAL A 73 2.58 15.33 -6.04
N VAL A 74 2.20 14.42 -6.93
CA VAL A 74 2.74 14.32 -8.28
C VAL A 74 1.73 14.95 -9.23
N ASP A 75 2.11 16.00 -9.97
CA ASP A 75 1.18 16.67 -10.89
C ASP A 75 0.72 15.76 -12.04
N ARG A 76 1.60 14.87 -12.48
CA ARG A 76 1.35 13.89 -13.54
C ARG A 76 2.34 12.75 -13.46
N PHE A 77 1.89 11.58 -13.87
CA PHE A 77 2.78 10.46 -14.06
C PHE A 77 3.22 10.31 -15.52
N ASN A 78 4.32 9.62 -15.73
CA ASN A 78 4.95 9.36 -17.02
C ASN A 78 4.93 7.87 -17.35
N LEU A 79 5.05 7.56 -18.64
CA LEU A 79 5.20 6.19 -19.11
C LEU A 79 6.37 5.49 -18.41
N PHE A 80 6.18 4.24 -18.02
CA PHE A 80 7.12 3.37 -17.31
C PHE A 80 7.43 3.77 -15.85
N GLU A 81 6.73 4.77 -15.29
CA GLU A 81 6.81 4.99 -13.85
C GLU A 81 6.11 3.88 -13.08
N GLU A 82 6.73 3.46 -11.99
CA GLU A 82 6.13 2.54 -11.03
C GLU A 82 5.27 3.31 -10.04
N VAL A 83 4.05 2.82 -9.86
CA VAL A 83 3.00 3.44 -9.04
C VAL A 83 2.35 2.37 -8.18
N ASP A 84 1.76 2.80 -7.06
CA ASP A 84 0.76 1.99 -6.39
C ASP A 84 -0.63 2.42 -6.88
N ALA A 85 -1.44 1.47 -7.34
CA ALA A 85 -2.82 1.69 -7.74
C ALA A 85 -3.79 1.20 -6.65
N LEU A 86 -4.74 2.06 -6.26
CA LEU A 86 -5.78 1.72 -5.30
C LEU A 86 -6.85 0.88 -5.99
N TYR A 87 -6.89 -0.42 -5.67
CA TYR A 87 -7.82 -1.39 -6.24
C TYR A 87 -8.23 -2.41 -5.19
N ASN A 88 -9.53 -2.76 -5.12
CA ASN A 88 -10.08 -3.66 -4.10
C ASN A 88 -9.55 -3.38 -2.68
N ASP A 89 -9.64 -2.10 -2.27
CA ASP A 89 -9.27 -1.64 -0.94
C ASP A 89 -7.77 -1.73 -0.55
N GLY A 90 -6.92 -2.13 -1.49
CA GLY A 90 -5.46 -2.23 -1.34
C GLY A 90 -4.69 -1.40 -2.36
N TRP A 91 -3.43 -1.11 -2.05
CA TRP A 91 -2.46 -0.47 -2.92
C TRP A 91 -1.61 -1.53 -3.62
N TRP A 92 -1.72 -1.61 -4.95
CA TRP A 92 -1.08 -2.64 -5.78
C TRP A 92 0.03 -2.03 -6.64
N VAL A 93 1.22 -2.62 -6.59
CA VAL A 93 2.37 -2.15 -7.37
C VAL A 93 2.14 -2.45 -8.84
N GLY A 94 2.27 -1.42 -9.68
CA GLY A 94 2.13 -1.55 -11.13
C GLY A 94 2.96 -0.51 -11.88
N VAL A 95 3.02 -0.64 -13.19
CA VAL A 95 3.80 0.26 -14.06
C VAL A 95 2.89 0.94 -15.05
N ILE A 96 3.09 2.24 -15.29
CA ILE A 96 2.33 2.96 -16.31
C ILE A 96 2.70 2.46 -17.69
N SER A 97 1.79 1.73 -18.33
CA SER A 97 1.93 1.25 -19.72
C SER A 97 1.35 2.24 -20.74
N LYS A 98 0.48 3.17 -20.30
CA LYS A 98 -0.04 4.25 -21.16
C LYS A 98 -0.50 5.47 -20.37
N VAL A 99 -0.19 6.66 -20.87
CA VAL A 99 -0.77 7.93 -20.39
C VAL A 99 -1.95 8.31 -21.29
N LEU A 100 -3.13 8.48 -20.70
CA LEU A 100 -4.37 8.83 -21.39
C LEU A 100 -4.74 10.31 -21.15
N GLY A 101 -5.73 10.80 -21.91
CA GLY A 101 -6.32 12.12 -21.67
C GLY A 101 -7.21 12.13 -20.41
N GLY A 102 -7.39 13.31 -19.82
CA GLY A 102 -8.30 13.48 -18.68
C GLY A 102 -7.76 12.93 -17.35
N SER A 103 -6.44 12.97 -17.14
CA SER A 103 -5.77 12.51 -15.91
C SER A 103 -6.04 11.04 -15.59
N LYS A 104 -5.89 10.19 -16.61
CA LYS A 104 -6.08 8.74 -16.56
C LYS A 104 -4.86 8.00 -17.11
N TYR A 105 -4.66 6.78 -16.66
CA TYR A 105 -3.49 5.97 -16.98
C TYR A 105 -3.89 4.51 -17.15
N LEU A 106 -3.25 3.78 -18.06
CA LEU A 106 -3.25 2.30 -18.02
C LEU A 106 -2.05 1.85 -17.19
N ILE A 107 -2.33 0.98 -16.23
CA ILE A 107 -1.35 0.36 -15.35
C ILE A 107 -1.25 -1.11 -15.71
N TYR A 108 -0.03 -1.58 -15.92
CA TYR A 108 0.30 -2.98 -16.11
C TYR A 108 0.75 -3.59 -14.78
N PHE A 109 0.11 -4.69 -14.39
CA PHE A 109 0.43 -5.47 -13.19
C PHE A 109 1.22 -6.71 -13.61
N ARG A 110 2.49 -6.79 -13.16
CA ARG A 110 3.42 -7.83 -13.63
C ARG A 110 3.04 -9.22 -13.14
N ASP A 111 2.45 -9.31 -11.95
CA ASP A 111 2.14 -10.59 -11.31
C ASP A 111 0.93 -11.29 -11.96
N THR A 112 -0.02 -10.52 -12.49
CA THR A 112 -1.24 -11.03 -13.15
C THR A 112 -1.20 -10.95 -14.68
N ASP A 113 -0.22 -10.25 -15.26
CA ASP A 113 -0.15 -9.93 -16.70
C ASP A 113 -1.38 -9.15 -17.21
N GLU A 114 -1.97 -8.32 -16.34
CA GLU A 114 -3.18 -7.54 -16.63
C GLU A 114 -2.88 -6.05 -16.83
N GLU A 115 -3.72 -5.38 -17.63
CA GLU A 115 -3.74 -3.93 -17.75
C GLU A 115 -5.10 -3.35 -17.36
N MET A 116 -5.09 -2.29 -16.55
CA MET A 116 -6.32 -1.65 -16.08
C MET A 116 -6.23 -0.12 -16.12
N GLU A 117 -7.36 0.54 -16.35
CA GLU A 117 -7.45 2.00 -16.35
C GLU A 117 -7.71 2.56 -14.94
N PHE A 118 -6.89 3.52 -14.52
CA PHE A 118 -7.04 4.24 -13.26
C PHE A 118 -7.08 5.75 -13.47
N LYS A 119 -7.78 6.45 -12.57
CA LYS A 119 -7.69 7.91 -12.47
C LYS A 119 -6.44 8.28 -11.69
N HIS A 120 -5.95 9.49 -11.91
CA HIS A 120 -4.84 10.04 -11.15
C HIS A 120 -5.04 10.02 -9.63
N SER A 121 -6.27 10.21 -9.15
CA SER A 121 -6.62 10.18 -7.71
C SER A 121 -6.45 8.80 -7.07
N ASP A 122 -6.44 7.76 -7.88
CA ASP A 122 -6.39 6.36 -7.45
C ASP A 122 -4.96 5.83 -7.54
N LEU A 123 -3.98 6.70 -7.83
CA LEU A 123 -2.58 6.37 -7.99
C LEU A 123 -1.72 7.19 -7.03
N ARG A 124 -0.61 6.60 -6.59
CA ARG A 124 0.48 7.31 -5.91
C ARG A 124 1.82 6.80 -6.42
N LEU A 125 2.87 7.59 -6.24
CA LEU A 125 4.21 7.17 -6.61
C LEU A 125 4.66 5.99 -5.72
N HIS A 126 5.13 4.91 -6.33
CA HIS A 126 5.62 3.75 -5.60
C HIS A 126 6.88 4.10 -4.79
N HIS A 127 6.92 3.66 -3.53
CA HIS A 127 8.08 3.79 -2.67
C HIS A 127 8.28 2.51 -1.86
N ASP A 128 9.53 2.12 -1.72
CA ASP A 128 9.93 1.01 -0.87
C ASP A 128 10.20 1.49 0.55
N TRP A 129 9.81 0.68 1.53
CA TRP A 129 10.18 0.87 2.92
C TRP A 129 11.36 -0.05 3.27
N ILE A 130 12.58 0.51 3.26
CA ILE A 130 13.83 -0.24 3.45
C ILE A 130 14.61 0.38 4.62
N ASP A 131 15.02 -0.45 5.58
CA ASP A 131 15.84 -0.06 6.74
C ASP A 131 15.32 1.18 7.49
N GLY A 132 14.00 1.31 7.59
CA GLY A 132 13.34 2.40 8.30
C GLY A 132 13.27 3.72 7.51
N LYS A 133 13.39 3.67 6.19
CA LYS A 133 13.32 4.84 5.30
C LYS A 133 12.45 4.54 4.08
N TRP A 134 11.75 5.56 3.60
CA TRP A 134 11.10 5.55 2.31
C TRP A 134 12.11 5.85 1.22
N ILE A 135 12.21 4.96 0.24
CA ILE A 135 13.10 5.08 -0.91
C ILE A 135 12.22 5.15 -2.16
N MET A 136 12.46 6.12 -3.03
CA MET A 136 11.82 6.14 -4.34
C MET A 136 12.38 5.01 -5.17
N ALA A 137 11.51 4.21 -5.79
CA ALA A 137 11.93 3.30 -6.84
C ALA A 137 12.65 4.14 -7.92
N SER A 138 13.93 3.85 -8.14
CA SER A 138 14.73 4.60 -9.11
C SER A 138 14.15 4.41 -10.50
N ARG A 139 13.75 5.53 -11.14
CA ARG A 139 13.46 5.57 -12.58
C ARG A 139 14.72 5.09 -13.31
N VAL A 140 14.66 3.88 -13.88
CA VAL A 140 15.72 3.34 -14.74
C VAL A 140 15.61 3.97 -16.12
#